data_AF-A0A850BA36-F1
#
_entry.id   AF-A0A850BA36-F1
#
_cell.length_a   1.000
_cell.length_b   1.000
_cell.length_c   1.000
_cell.angle_alpha   90.00
_cell.angle_beta   90.00
_cell.angle_gamma   90.00
#
_symmetry.space_group_name_H-M   'P 1'
#
loop_
_entity.id
_entity.type
_entity.pdbx_description
1 polymer ?
#
loop_
_entity_poly.entity_id
_entity_poly.type
_entity_poly.pdbx_seq_one_letter_code
_entity_poly.pdbx_strand_id
1 'polypeptide(L)'
;RLLAGSDPAVRAHVALGLARDPEASAVSLLAGAYRFEEDASVRRAIVRALSRRKEGQRETTLIWARDLDPDSAVRALARAALAGRVLDDPRPPARGEVIWVSLTPNDPKAAPMAAGRTARLVRSDGLAVPVVADPDGVLLVPGLPSGESSLLLGKAPDPAR
;
A
#
# COMPACT_ATOMS: atom_id res chain seq x y z
N ARG A 1 -6.76 11.13 -14.51
CA ARG A 1 -6.68 11.52 -13.08
C ARG A 1 -6.19 10.30 -12.30
N LEU A 2 -5.07 10.40 -11.56
CA LEU A 2 -4.41 9.22 -10.97
C LEU A 2 -5.25 8.53 -9.87
N LEU A 3 -6.02 9.27 -9.07
CA LEU A 3 -6.99 8.72 -8.11
C LEU A 3 -8.15 7.93 -8.75
N ALA A 4 -8.35 8.05 -10.06
CA ALA A 4 -9.38 7.31 -10.81
C ALA A 4 -8.73 6.34 -11.83
N GLY A 5 -7.43 6.06 -11.69
CA GLY A 5 -6.72 5.11 -12.55
C GLY A 5 -7.14 3.66 -12.25
N SER A 6 -6.78 2.73 -13.14
CA SER A 6 -7.13 1.31 -12.99
C SER A 6 -6.30 0.56 -11.95
N ASP A 7 -5.03 0.93 -11.75
CA ASP A 7 -4.14 0.23 -10.79
C ASP A 7 -4.43 0.69 -9.34
N PRO A 8 -4.93 -0.19 -8.46
CA PRO A 8 -5.18 0.14 -7.05
C PRO A 8 -3.91 0.55 -6.32
N ALA A 9 -2.73 -0.01 -6.65
CA ALA A 9 -1.49 0.39 -6.02
C ALA A 9 -1.18 1.86 -6.31
N VAL A 10 -1.38 2.31 -7.56
CA VAL A 10 -1.20 3.71 -7.94
C VAL A 10 -2.20 4.61 -7.19
N ARG A 11 -3.48 4.22 -7.15
CA ARG A 11 -4.50 4.99 -6.42
C ARG A 11 -4.17 5.13 -4.93
N ALA A 12 -3.74 4.04 -4.28
CA ALA A 12 -3.31 4.04 -2.89
C ALA A 12 -2.12 4.98 -2.66
N HIS A 13 -1.11 4.99 -3.54
CA HIS A 13 0.02 5.91 -3.42
C HIS A 13 -0.39 7.36 -3.56
N VAL A 14 -1.31 7.65 -4.49
CA VAL A 14 -1.81 9.03 -4.64
C VAL A 14 -2.59 9.46 -3.40
N ALA A 15 -3.42 8.59 -2.83
CA ALA A 15 -4.11 8.88 -1.57
C ALA A 15 -3.11 9.18 -0.43
N LEU A 16 -2.08 8.34 -0.26
CA LEU A 16 -1.02 8.55 0.73
C LEU A 16 -0.21 9.84 0.47
N GLY A 17 0.02 10.20 -0.80
CA GLY A 17 0.65 11.46 -1.18
C GLY A 17 -0.20 12.68 -0.80
N LEU A 18 -1.51 12.63 -1.06
CA LEU A 18 -2.46 13.68 -0.70
C LEU A 18 -2.59 13.91 0.81
N ALA A 19 -2.19 12.94 1.64
CA ALA A 19 -2.09 13.13 3.09
C ALA A 19 -1.16 14.28 3.46
N ARG A 20 -0.15 14.55 2.62
CA ARG A 20 0.91 15.56 2.84
C ARG A 20 0.77 16.81 1.97
N ASP A 21 -0.20 16.84 1.09
CA ASP A 21 -0.47 17.99 0.24
C ASP A 21 -0.87 19.20 1.12
N PRO A 22 -0.26 20.38 1.00
CA PRO A 22 -0.64 21.53 1.81
C PRO A 22 -2.06 22.04 1.52
N GLU A 23 -2.62 21.75 0.34
CA GLU A 23 -3.91 22.27 -0.08
C GLU A 23 -5.06 21.60 0.68
N ALA A 24 -5.97 22.40 1.24
CA ALA A 24 -7.15 21.90 1.94
C ALA A 24 -8.09 21.10 1.00
N SER A 25 -8.02 21.38 -0.31
CA SER A 25 -8.79 20.67 -1.34
C SER A 25 -8.45 19.17 -1.43
N ALA A 26 -7.29 18.74 -0.93
CA ALA A 26 -6.91 17.33 -0.85
C ALA A 26 -7.91 16.49 -0.05
N VAL A 27 -8.52 17.04 1.01
CA VAL A 27 -9.55 16.34 1.79
C VAL A 27 -10.78 16.05 0.95
N SER A 28 -11.21 16.99 0.12
CA SER A 28 -12.34 16.81 -0.80
C SER A 28 -12.04 15.75 -1.86
N LEU A 29 -10.79 15.72 -2.37
CA LEU A 29 -10.36 14.68 -3.31
C LEU A 29 -10.37 13.29 -2.68
N LEU A 30 -9.86 13.15 -1.46
CA LEU A 30 -9.86 11.91 -0.69
C LEU A 30 -11.29 11.44 -0.36
N ALA A 31 -12.14 12.35 0.11
CA ALA A 31 -13.54 12.06 0.41
C ALA A 31 -14.32 11.61 -0.84
N GLY A 32 -14.12 12.30 -1.97
CA GLY A 32 -14.71 11.94 -3.24
C GLY A 32 -14.25 10.56 -3.74
N ALA A 33 -12.97 10.25 -3.59
CA ALA A 33 -12.42 8.95 -3.96
C ALA A 33 -13.00 7.81 -3.10
N TYR A 34 -13.13 8.01 -1.79
CA TYR A 34 -13.63 6.98 -0.87
C TYR A 34 -15.01 6.45 -1.26
N ARG A 35 -15.91 7.33 -1.72
CA ARG A 35 -17.32 7.00 -2.00
C ARG A 35 -17.51 5.90 -3.03
N PHE A 36 -16.60 5.79 -4.00
CA PHE A 36 -16.71 4.87 -5.14
C PHE A 36 -15.54 3.89 -5.21
N GLU A 37 -14.71 3.80 -4.17
CA GLU A 37 -13.55 2.92 -4.17
C GLU A 37 -13.94 1.48 -3.79
N GLU A 38 -13.75 0.56 -4.72
CA GLU A 38 -14.08 -0.85 -4.55
C GLU A 38 -12.96 -1.63 -3.85
N ASP A 39 -11.70 -1.20 -4.02
CA ASP A 39 -10.55 -1.88 -3.47
C ASP A 39 -10.31 -1.51 -2.00
N ALA A 40 -10.37 -2.51 -1.12
CA ALA A 40 -10.20 -2.31 0.32
C ALA A 40 -8.82 -1.74 0.68
N SER A 41 -7.75 -2.09 -0.05
CA SER A 41 -6.41 -1.56 0.21
C SER A 41 -6.36 -0.05 -0.06
N VAL A 42 -7.04 0.42 -1.10
CA VAL A 42 -7.14 1.84 -1.42
C VAL A 42 -8.00 2.57 -0.41
N ARG A 43 -9.13 2.00 0.02
CA ARG A 43 -9.95 2.59 1.12
C ARG A 43 -9.15 2.73 2.41
N ARG A 44 -8.35 1.73 2.79
CA ARG A 44 -7.43 1.83 3.94
C ARG A 44 -6.41 2.96 3.75
N ALA A 45 -5.84 3.12 2.55
CA ALA A 45 -4.91 4.22 2.24
C ALA A 45 -5.59 5.60 2.35
N ILE A 46 -6.83 5.74 1.86
CA ILE A 46 -7.61 6.98 1.98
C ILE A 46 -7.88 7.32 3.44
N VAL A 47 -8.31 6.35 4.26
CA VAL A 47 -8.55 6.58 5.70
C VAL A 47 -7.25 6.96 6.44
N ARG A 48 -6.13 6.32 6.12
CA ARG A 48 -4.81 6.72 6.64
C ARG A 48 -4.47 8.15 6.24
N ALA A 49 -4.70 8.52 4.98
CA ALA A 49 -4.47 9.89 4.53
C ALA A 49 -5.35 10.91 5.27
N LEU A 50 -6.65 10.65 5.39
CA LEU A 50 -7.60 11.48 6.15
C LEU A 50 -7.25 11.59 7.64
N SER A 51 -6.57 10.59 8.21
CA SER A 51 -6.13 10.64 9.62
C SER A 51 -5.11 11.74 9.89
N ARG A 52 -4.30 12.13 8.89
CA ARG A 52 -3.31 13.22 8.99
C ARG A 52 -3.92 14.60 8.80
N ARG A 53 -5.07 14.66 8.13
CA ARG A 53 -5.81 15.88 7.80
C ARG A 53 -6.53 16.40 9.05
N LYS A 54 -6.72 17.73 9.11
CA LYS A 54 -7.33 18.42 10.26
C LYS A 54 -8.68 19.07 9.92
N GLU A 55 -8.98 19.16 8.64
CA GLU A 55 -10.16 19.85 8.14
C GLU A 55 -11.43 19.05 8.48
N GLY A 56 -12.49 19.75 8.90
CA GLY A 56 -13.75 19.13 9.34
C GLY A 56 -14.42 18.28 8.24
N GLN A 57 -14.18 18.58 6.96
CA GLN A 57 -14.69 17.80 5.83
C GLN A 57 -14.30 16.31 5.88
N ARG A 58 -13.25 15.94 6.61
CA ARG A 58 -12.84 14.54 6.79
C ARG A 58 -13.83 13.71 7.61
N GLU A 59 -14.56 14.34 8.54
CA GLU A 59 -15.29 13.65 9.60
C GLU A 59 -16.41 12.76 9.05
N THR A 60 -17.25 13.29 8.16
CA THR A 60 -18.34 12.53 7.56
C THR A 60 -17.83 11.27 6.86
N THR A 61 -16.73 11.38 6.12
CA THR A 61 -16.12 10.24 5.42
C THR A 61 -15.59 9.20 6.42
N LEU A 62 -14.92 9.64 7.48
CA LEU A 62 -14.42 8.74 8.53
C LEU A 62 -15.54 8.08 9.32
N ILE A 63 -16.65 8.78 9.57
CA ILE A 63 -17.84 8.22 10.23
C ILE A 63 -18.45 7.12 9.36
N TRP A 64 -18.64 7.39 8.07
CA TRP A 64 -19.12 6.37 7.12
C TRP A 64 -18.16 5.18 7.04
N ALA A 65 -16.85 5.43 7.02
CA ALA A 65 -15.86 4.36 7.02
C ALA A 65 -15.87 3.51 8.28
N ARG A 66 -16.08 4.11 9.45
CA ARG A 66 -16.23 3.41 10.72
C ARG A 66 -17.46 2.51 10.73
N ASP A 67 -18.59 3.04 10.27
CA ASP A 67 -19.90 2.43 10.50
C ASP A 67 -20.32 1.48 9.38
N LEU A 68 -19.89 1.75 8.14
CA LEU A 68 -20.48 1.13 6.94
C LEU A 68 -19.47 0.42 6.03
N ASP A 69 -18.15 0.58 6.22
CA ASP A 69 -17.19 -0.10 5.33
C ASP A 69 -17.29 -1.64 5.51
N PRO A 70 -17.33 -2.45 4.43
CA PRO A 70 -17.34 -3.90 4.55
C PRO A 70 -16.05 -4.46 5.17
N ASP A 71 -14.92 -3.78 4.99
CA ASP A 71 -13.61 -4.18 5.48
C ASP A 71 -13.42 -3.80 6.96
N SER A 72 -13.19 -4.80 7.82
CA SER A 72 -13.05 -4.58 9.26
C SER A 72 -11.81 -3.75 9.63
N ALA A 73 -10.74 -3.81 8.84
CA ALA A 73 -9.55 -3.01 9.06
C ALA A 73 -9.80 -1.54 8.69
N VAL A 74 -10.56 -1.26 7.63
CA VAL A 74 -11.02 0.12 7.33
C VAL A 74 -11.82 0.68 8.50
N ARG A 75 -12.80 -0.07 9.02
CA ARG A 75 -13.58 0.35 10.19
C ARG A 75 -12.69 0.64 11.41
N ALA A 76 -11.69 -0.21 11.67
CA ALA A 76 -10.75 -0.03 12.76
C ALA A 76 -9.85 1.21 12.59
N LEU A 77 -9.32 1.44 11.39
CA LEU A 77 -8.54 2.63 11.06
C LEU A 77 -9.38 3.91 11.20
N ALA A 78 -10.63 3.89 10.76
CA ALA A 78 -11.52 5.03 10.86
C ALA A 78 -11.82 5.42 12.33
N ARG A 79 -12.06 4.43 13.21
CA ARG A 79 -12.16 4.68 14.67
C ARG A 79 -10.90 5.34 15.22
N ALA A 80 -9.73 4.84 14.81
CA ALA A 80 -8.45 5.37 15.26
C ALA A 80 -8.25 6.83 14.80
N ALA A 81 -8.57 7.13 13.55
CA ALA A 81 -8.46 8.47 12.96
C ALA A 81 -9.42 9.48 13.62
N LEU A 82 -10.67 9.07 13.90
CA LEU A 82 -11.65 9.87 14.64
C LEU A 82 -11.21 10.13 16.08
N ALA A 83 -10.47 9.20 16.71
CA ALA A 83 -9.84 9.41 18.01
C ALA A 83 -8.57 10.29 17.96
N GLY A 84 -8.26 10.91 16.81
CA GLY A 84 -7.14 11.82 16.63
C GLY A 84 -5.79 11.15 16.38
N ARG A 85 -5.75 9.82 16.18
CA ARG A 85 -4.49 9.14 15.84
C ARG A 85 -4.12 9.39 14.37
N VAL A 86 -2.86 9.76 14.14
CA VAL A 86 -2.25 9.82 12.80
C VAL A 86 -1.73 8.42 12.47
N LEU A 87 -2.17 7.87 11.33
CA LEU A 87 -2.01 6.44 10.99
C LEU A 87 -1.07 6.19 9.80
N ASP A 88 -0.61 7.25 9.14
CA ASP A 88 0.23 7.19 7.95
C ASP A 88 1.72 7.38 8.30
N ASP A 89 2.21 6.79 9.39
CA ASP A 89 3.65 6.87 9.72
C ASP A 89 4.46 6.16 8.61
N PRO A 90 5.25 6.91 7.82
CA PRO A 90 6.05 6.32 6.74
C PRO A 90 7.26 5.55 7.24
N ARG A 91 7.60 5.66 8.53
CA ARG A 91 8.83 5.03 9.04
C ARG A 91 8.64 3.51 9.05
N PRO A 92 9.59 2.76 8.48
CA PRO A 92 9.66 1.33 8.76
C PRO A 92 9.70 1.17 10.27
N PRO A 93 8.93 0.23 10.85
CA PRO A 93 9.02 -0.03 12.28
C PRO A 93 10.49 -0.29 12.65
N ALA A 94 10.95 0.32 13.75
CA ALA A 94 12.32 0.13 14.25
C ALA A 94 12.66 -1.36 14.54
N ARG A 95 11.62 -2.20 14.64
CA ARG A 95 11.68 -3.66 14.67
C ARG A 95 10.64 -4.20 13.69
N GLY A 96 10.98 -4.19 12.40
CA GLY A 96 10.15 -4.83 11.38
C GLY A 96 10.53 -6.29 11.18
N GLU A 97 9.58 -7.05 10.66
CA GLU A 97 9.83 -8.42 10.22
C GLU A 97 10.74 -8.39 8.98
N VAL A 98 11.51 -9.46 8.80
CA VAL A 98 12.32 -9.66 7.60
C VAL A 98 11.76 -10.84 6.85
N ILE A 99 11.40 -10.64 5.58
CA ILE A 99 10.96 -11.71 4.69
C ILE A 99 12.09 -12.04 3.72
N TRP A 100 12.29 -13.35 3.53
CA TRP A 100 13.30 -13.95 2.68
C TRP A 100 12.56 -14.88 1.73
N VAL A 101 12.46 -14.49 0.45
CA VAL A 101 11.77 -15.33 -0.57
C VAL A 101 12.80 -15.82 -1.56
N SER A 102 13.06 -17.12 -1.56
CA SER A 102 13.93 -17.78 -2.54
C SER A 102 13.11 -18.16 -3.78
N LEU A 103 13.56 -17.69 -4.94
CA LEU A 103 13.01 -18.10 -6.24
C LEU A 103 13.71 -19.38 -6.69
N THR A 104 13.04 -20.52 -6.51
CA THR A 104 13.57 -21.82 -6.95
C THR A 104 13.14 -22.10 -8.39
N PRO A 105 14.09 -22.23 -9.35
CA PRO A 105 13.77 -22.62 -10.72
C PRO A 105 13.30 -24.08 -10.77
N ASN A 106 12.25 -24.33 -11.56
CA ASN A 106 11.74 -25.71 -11.77
C ASN A 106 12.56 -26.50 -12.81
N ASP A 107 13.46 -25.84 -13.55
CA ASP A 107 14.38 -26.42 -14.54
C ASP A 107 15.73 -25.68 -14.46
N PRO A 108 16.88 -26.38 -14.54
CA PRO A 108 18.21 -25.74 -14.58
C PRO A 108 18.34 -24.61 -15.63
N LYS A 109 17.65 -24.71 -16.77
CA LYS A 109 17.64 -23.69 -17.83
C LYS A 109 16.93 -22.39 -17.41
N ALA A 110 16.09 -22.45 -16.38
CA ALA A 110 15.38 -21.30 -15.82
C ALA A 110 16.17 -20.60 -14.70
N ALA A 111 17.33 -21.12 -14.28
CA ALA A 111 18.14 -20.51 -13.23
C ALA A 111 18.52 -19.03 -13.50
N PRO A 112 18.89 -18.62 -14.73
CA PRO A 112 19.15 -17.21 -15.03
C PRO A 112 17.93 -16.30 -14.87
N MET A 113 16.71 -16.84 -14.83
CA MET A 113 15.46 -16.06 -14.73
C MET A 113 15.09 -15.70 -13.28
N ALA A 114 15.79 -16.27 -12.30
CA ALA A 114 15.64 -15.97 -10.87
C ALA A 114 16.50 -14.75 -10.47
N ALA A 115 17.74 -14.67 -10.99
CA ALA A 115 18.63 -13.55 -10.75
C ALA A 115 18.05 -12.24 -11.33
N GLY A 116 18.09 -11.16 -10.54
CA GLY A 116 17.58 -9.85 -10.99
C GLY A 116 16.06 -9.79 -11.21
N ARG A 117 15.31 -10.83 -10.81
CA ARG A 117 13.86 -10.87 -10.95
C ARG A 117 13.24 -9.74 -10.12
N THR A 118 12.45 -8.90 -10.77
CA THR A 118 11.73 -7.83 -10.10
C THR A 118 10.45 -8.35 -9.44
N ALA A 119 10.05 -7.70 -8.35
CA ALA A 119 8.79 -7.94 -7.67
C ALA A 119 8.24 -6.61 -7.12
N ARG A 120 6.93 -6.56 -6.95
CA ARG A 120 6.24 -5.50 -6.21
C ARG A 120 5.77 -6.06 -4.89
N LEU A 121 6.27 -5.52 -3.80
CA LEU A 121 5.79 -5.80 -2.46
C LEU A 121 4.79 -4.73 -2.05
N VAL A 122 3.54 -5.12 -1.79
CA VAL A 122 2.57 -4.27 -1.11
C VAL A 122 2.59 -4.62 0.37
N ARG A 123 2.98 -3.65 1.20
CA ARG A 123 3.08 -3.75 2.65
C ARG A 123 1.71 -3.57 3.30
N SER A 124 1.55 -3.98 4.54
CA SER A 124 0.29 -3.83 5.30
C SER A 124 -0.12 -2.36 5.56
N ASP A 125 0.84 -1.43 5.49
CA ASP A 125 0.62 0.02 5.53
C ASP A 125 0.10 0.60 4.21
N GLY A 126 0.07 -0.19 3.13
CA GLY A 126 -0.40 0.19 1.80
C GLY A 126 0.71 0.74 0.88
N LEU A 127 1.95 0.85 1.36
CA LEU A 127 3.08 1.21 0.51
C LEU A 127 3.46 0.02 -0.38
N ALA A 128 3.66 0.31 -1.67
CA ALA A 128 4.11 -0.63 -2.66
C ALA A 128 5.53 -0.26 -3.06
N VAL A 129 6.47 -1.15 -2.78
CA VAL A 129 7.89 -0.94 -3.03
C VAL A 129 8.41 -1.96 -4.04
N PRO A 130 9.28 -1.54 -4.97
CA PRO A 130 9.98 -2.49 -5.83
C PRO A 130 11.00 -3.27 -5.00
N VAL A 131 11.09 -4.57 -5.27
CA VAL A 131 12.10 -5.47 -4.71
C VAL A 131 12.74 -6.21 -5.89
N VAL A 132 14.05 -6.46 -5.81
CA VAL A 132 14.80 -7.14 -6.87
C VAL A 132 15.56 -8.30 -6.26
N ALA A 133 15.48 -9.46 -6.90
CA ALA A 133 16.20 -10.63 -6.46
C ALA A 133 17.71 -10.44 -6.68
N ASP A 134 18.50 -10.87 -5.72
CA ASP A 134 19.95 -10.91 -5.84
C ASP A 134 20.41 -11.97 -6.86
N PRO A 135 21.72 -12.12 -7.14
CA PRO A 135 22.23 -13.13 -8.07
C PRO A 135 21.87 -14.58 -7.70
N ASP A 136 21.58 -14.87 -6.43
CA ASP A 136 21.17 -16.19 -5.95
C ASP A 136 19.65 -16.41 -6.04
N GLY A 137 18.90 -15.42 -6.55
CA GLY A 137 17.46 -15.49 -6.71
C GLY A 137 16.69 -15.21 -5.42
N VAL A 138 17.31 -14.53 -4.44
CA VAL A 138 16.69 -14.21 -3.15
C VAL A 138 16.16 -12.79 -3.14
N LEU A 139 14.88 -12.64 -2.78
CA LEU A 139 14.25 -11.36 -2.47
C LEU A 139 14.33 -11.13 -0.95
N LEU A 140 15.18 -10.20 -0.52
CA LEU A 140 15.30 -9.79 0.88
C LEU A 140 14.50 -8.50 1.14
N VAL A 141 13.54 -8.58 2.06
CA VAL A 141 12.72 -7.44 2.47
C VAL A 141 12.84 -7.22 3.97
N PRO A 142 13.69 -6.28 4.41
CA PRO A 142 13.74 -5.89 5.81
C PRO A 142 12.66 -4.86 6.15
N GLY A 143 12.28 -4.79 7.43
CA GLY A 143 11.48 -3.68 7.95
C GLY A 143 9.99 -3.76 7.61
N LEU A 144 9.44 -4.96 7.41
CA LEU A 144 8.03 -5.13 7.10
C LEU A 144 7.17 -4.80 8.34
N PRO A 145 6.14 -3.95 8.21
CA PRO A 145 5.15 -3.76 9.27
C PRO A 145 4.34 -5.03 9.46
N SER A 146 3.93 -5.25 10.72
CA SER A 146 3.02 -6.35 11.03
C SER A 146 1.71 -6.22 10.25
N GLY A 147 1.16 -7.36 9.87
CA GLY A 147 -0.09 -7.45 9.12
C GLY A 147 0.11 -7.99 7.71
N GLU A 148 -1.00 -8.09 6.99
CA GLU A 148 -1.03 -8.72 5.67
C GLU A 148 -0.22 -7.92 4.64
N SER A 149 0.70 -8.60 3.97
CA SER A 149 1.49 -8.06 2.87
C SER A 149 1.40 -9.01 1.68
N SER A 150 1.52 -8.49 0.46
CA SER A 150 1.48 -9.29 -0.76
C SER A 150 2.68 -9.02 -1.65
N LEU A 151 3.18 -10.07 -2.30
CA LEU A 151 4.31 -10.02 -3.22
C LEU A 151 3.84 -10.45 -4.60
N LEU A 152 4.00 -9.57 -5.58
CA LEU A 152 3.73 -9.86 -6.98
C LEU A 152 5.05 -9.91 -7.75
N LEU A 153 5.41 -11.09 -8.26
CA LEU A 153 6.58 -11.21 -9.12
C LEU A 153 6.32 -10.52 -10.47
N GLY A 154 7.30 -9.74 -10.92
CA GLY A 154 7.32 -9.16 -12.26
C GLY A 154 7.35 -10.25 -13.32
N LYS A 155 7.19 -9.88 -14.59
CA LYS A 155 7.42 -10.81 -15.70
C LYS A 155 8.88 -11.26 -15.71
N ALA A 156 9.11 -12.46 -16.22
CA ALA A 156 10.48 -12.90 -16.40
C ALA A 156 11.20 -12.00 -17.40
N PRO A 157 12.50 -11.72 -17.18
CA PRO A 157 13.30 -11.09 -18.21
C PRO A 157 13.24 -11.94 -19.48
N ASP A 158 13.14 -11.27 -20.62
CA ASP A 158 13.14 -11.91 -21.93
C ASP A 158 14.54 -12.48 -22.18
N PRO A 159 14.72 -13.80 -22.42
CA PRO A 159 16.05 -14.40 -22.58
C PRO A 159 16.84 -13.86 -23.80
N ALA A 160 16.21 -13.05 -24.67
CA ALA A 160 16.80 -12.48 -25.87
C ALA A 160 17.27 -11.01 -25.74
N ARG A 161 17.33 -10.44 -24.52
CA ARG A 161 17.87 -9.10 -24.26
C ARG A 161 18.90 -9.07 -23.16
#